data_AF-A0A7V4VW77-F1
#
_entry.id   AF-A0A7V4VW77-F1
#
_cell.length_a   1.000
_cell.length_b   1.000
_cell.length_c   1.000
_cell.angle_alpha   90.00
_cell.angle_beta   90.00
_cell.angle_gamma   90.00
#
_symmetry.space_group_name_H-M   'P 1'
#
loop_
_entity.id
_entity.type
_entity.pdbx_description
1 polymer ?
#
loop_
_entity_poly.entity_id
_entity_poly.type
_entity_poly.pdbx_seq_one_letter_code
_entity_poly.pdbx_strand_id
1 'polypeptide(L)' 'MKFKPSKIIALGLNYIDHAKELNMKIPDEPIIFLKPPSAVIGHLEKIIYPEGVKEL' A
#
# COMPACT_ATOMS: atom_id res chain seq x y z
N MET A 1 -20.83 -10.87 -11.39
CA MET A 1 -20.42 -11.16 -9.99
C MET A 1 -19.58 -9.98 -9.51
N LYS A 2 -20.01 -9.23 -8.49
CA LYS A 2 -19.21 -8.09 -7.96
C LYS A 2 -18.05 -8.66 -7.14
N PHE A 3 -16.81 -8.43 -7.57
CA PHE A 3 -15.62 -8.82 -6.81
C PHE A 3 -15.55 -8.00 -5.52
N LYS A 4 -15.52 -8.68 -4.36
CA LYS A 4 -15.45 -8.03 -3.03
C LYS A 4 -14.39 -8.73 -2.18
N PRO A 5 -13.13 -8.26 -2.20
CA PRO A 5 -12.04 -8.91 -1.47
C PRO A 5 -12.28 -8.80 0.04
N SER A 6 -11.92 -9.86 0.79
CA SER A 6 -12.04 -9.88 2.26
C SER A 6 -10.88 -9.20 2.99
N LYS A 7 -9.74 -8.99 2.30
CA LYS A 7 -8.55 -8.27 2.77
C LYS A 7 -7.62 -7.97 1.60
N ILE A 8 -6.70 -7.03 1.80
CA ILE A 8 -5.58 -6.76 0.89
C ILE A 8 -4.30 -7.01 1.69
N ILE A 9 -3.45 -7.91 1.21
CA ILE A 9 -2.13 -8.17 1.77
C ILE A 9 -1.10 -7.54 0.81
N ALA A 10 -0.26 -6.67 1.34
CA ALA A 10 0.73 -5.92 0.58
C ALA A 10 2.14 -6.22 1.09
N LEU A 11 3.11 -6.08 0.19
CA LEU A 11 4.53 -6.30 0.45
C LEU A 11 5.28 -4.97 0.31
N GLY A 12 5.90 -4.53 1.40
CA GLY A 12 6.76 -3.36 1.43
C GLY A 12 8.17 -3.67 0.95
N LEU A 13 8.87 -2.65 0.43
CA LEU A 13 10.27 -2.71 0.00
C LEU A 13 10.61 -3.90 -0.93
N ASN A 14 9.70 -4.28 -1.83
CA ASN A 14 9.90 -5.40 -2.74
C ASN A 14 10.82 -5.09 -3.96
N TYR A 15 11.50 -3.94 -3.93
CA TYR A 15 12.43 -3.50 -4.97
C TYR A 15 13.67 -2.90 -4.29
N ILE A 16 14.85 -3.34 -4.72
CA ILE A 16 16.14 -2.89 -4.16
C ILE A 16 16.28 -1.37 -4.30
N ASP A 17 15.93 -0.82 -5.46
CA ASP A 17 16.08 0.61 -5.72
C ASP A 17 15.13 1.46 -4.87
N HIS A 18 13.94 0.95 -4.52
CA HIS A 18 13.04 1.63 -3.61
C HIS A 18 13.56 1.64 -2.16
N ALA A 19 14.21 0.55 -1.71
CA ALA A 19 14.88 0.54 -0.41
C ALA A 19 16.01 1.59 -0.36
N LYS A 20 16.77 1.74 -1.45
CA LYS A 20 17.83 2.77 -1.56
C LYS A 20 17.25 4.19 -1.57
N GLU A 21 16.19 4.43 -2.34
CA GLU A 21 15.49 5.72 -2.42
C GLU A 21 15.10 6.25 -1.04
N LEU A 22 14.58 5.35 -0.19
CA LEU A 22 14.15 5.68 1.17
C LEU A 22 15.29 5.63 2.21
N ASN A 23 16.53 5.37 1.79
CA ASN A 23 17.68 5.10 2.68
C ASN A 23 17.39 4.02 3.73
N MET A 24 16.61 3.01 3.35
CA MET A 24 16.25 1.87 4.20
C MET A 24 17.16 0.68 3.95
N LYS A 25 17.44 -0.11 4.99
CA LYS A 25 18.15 -1.39 4.85
C LYS A 25 17.29 -2.36 4.01
N ILE A 26 17.93 -3.12 3.12
CA ILE A 26 17.28 -4.26 2.45
C ILE A 26 16.82 -5.24 3.53
N PRO A 27 15.52 -5.57 3.59
CA PRO A 27 15.01 -6.45 4.62
C PRO A 27 15.44 -7.89 4.35
N ASP A 28 15.84 -8.60 5.41
CA ASP A 28 16.22 -10.01 5.34
C ASP A 28 14.99 -10.94 5.22
N GLU A 29 13.79 -10.42 5.55
CA GLU A 29 12.50 -11.11 5.49
C GLU A 29 11.41 -10.21 4.88
N PRO A 30 10.34 -10.76 4.25
CA PRO A 30 9.26 -9.98 3.66
C PRO A 30 8.54 -9.06 4.65
N ILE A 31 8.44 -7.77 4.32
CA ILE A 31 7.65 -6.80 5.10
C ILE A 31 6.19 -6.86 4.63
N ILE A 32 5.34 -7.55 5.37
CA ILE A 32 3.93 -7.72 5.02
C ILE A 32 3.05 -6.78 5.85
N PHE A 33 2.09 -6.13 5.20
CA PHE A 33 1.07 -5.31 5.87
C PHE A 33 -0.32 -5.48 5.25
N LEU A 34 -1.35 -5.07 6.00
CA LEU A 34 -2.75 -5.20 5.61
C LEU A 34 -3.36 -3.85 5.26
N LYS A 35 -4.11 -3.81 4.15
CA LYS A 35 -5.12 -2.76 3.91
C LYS A 35 -6.52 -3.37 4.03
N PRO A 36 -7.47 -2.69 4.71
CA PRO A 36 -8.82 -3.21 4.88
C PRO A 36 -9.58 -3.18 3.54
N PRO A 37 -10.64 -4.02 3.37
CA PRO A 37 -11.49 -3.98 2.17
C PRO A 37 -12.11 -2.62 1.86
N SER A 38 -12.31 -1.78 2.89
CA SER A 38 -12.83 -0.42 2.75
C SER A 38 -11.88 0.53 2.02
N ALA A 39 -10.62 0.15 1.81
CA ALA A 39 -9.65 0.96 1.06
C ALA A 39 -9.75 0.78 -0.47
N VAL A 40 -10.54 -0.18 -0.96
CA VAL A 40 -10.68 -0.44 -2.40
C VAL A 40 -11.63 0.58 -3.04
N ILE A 41 -11.13 1.27 -4.06
CA ILE A 41 -11.91 2.04 -5.04
C ILE A 41 -11.63 1.51 -6.45
N GLY A 42 -12.51 1.81 -7.41
CA GLY A 42 -12.38 1.32 -8.78
C GLY A 42 -11.19 1.92 -9.55
N HIS A 43 -10.84 1.28 -10.66
CA HIS A 43 -9.82 1.80 -11.58
C HIS A 43 -10.21 3.19 -12.09
N LEU A 44 -9.28 4.15 -12.01
CA LEU A 44 -9.47 5.57 -12.38
C LEU A 44 -10.51 6.32 -11.54
N GLU A 45 -11.01 5.73 -10.45
CA GLU A 45 -11.84 6.48 -9.50
C GLU A 45 -11.02 7.53 -8.75
N LYS A 46 -11.71 8.57 -8.28
CA LYS A 46 -11.08 9.69 -7.58
C LYS A 46 -10.48 9.21 -6.25
N ILE A 47 -9.19 9.46 -6.06
CA ILE A 47 -8.51 9.30 -4.77
C ILE A 47 -9.00 10.40 -3.81
N ILE A 48 -9.45 9.99 -2.62
CA ILE A 48 -9.92 10.90 -1.57
C ILE A 48 -8.79 11.09 -0.56
N TYR A 49 -8.28 12.31 -0.44
CA TYR A 49 -7.30 12.69 0.57
C TYR A 49 -8.01 13.03 1.89
N PRO A 50 -7.73 12.34 2.99
CA PRO A 50 -8.38 12.61 4.27
C PRO A 50 -8.01 13.99 4.84
N GLU A 51 -8.97 14.66 5.47
CA GLU A 51 -8.72 15.91 6.20
C GLU A 51 -7.72 15.67 7.34
N GLY A 52 -6.71 16.53 7.46
CA GLY A 52 -5.68 16.46 8.50
C GLY A 52 -4.42 15.66 8.15
N VAL A 53 -4.38 14.98 7.00
CA VAL A 53 -3.14 14.38 6.47
C VAL A 53 -2.29 15.49 5.84
N LYS A 54 -1.09 15.71 6.40
CA LYS A 54 -0.20 16.82 6.01
C LYS A 54 0.83 16.43 4.95
N GLU A 55 1.16 15.14 4.89
CA GLU A 55 2.15 14.55 3.99
C GLU A 55 1.58 13.24 3.47
N LEU A 56 1.82 12.97 2.18
CA LEU A 56 1.34 11.79 1.45
C LEU A 56 2.48 10.87 1.12
#